data_AF-Q9XIC9-F1
#
_entry.id   AF-Q9XIC9-F1
#
_cell.length_a   1.000
_cell.length_b   1.000
_cell.length_c   1.000
_cell.angle_alpha   90.00
_cell.angle_beta   90.00
_cell.angle_gamma   90.00
#
_symmetry.space_group_name_H-M   'P 1'
#
loop_
_entity.id
_entity.type
_entity.pdbx_description
1 polymer ?
#
loop_
_entity_poly.entity_id
_entity_poly.type
_entity_poly.pdbx_seq_one_letter_code
_entity_poly.pdbx_strand_id
1 'polypeptide(L)'
;MTNLISRSSYPTSNLYFMQVWHIEMWLKAMKNLMMKFCIMVVGMQEKFDKYWSEYSDIIVIAAVFDPRLKFSMLQYCFDTLDASISKFKIEHVRKKLKKLFEVYKESKGNCN
;
A
#
# COMPACT_ATOMS: atom_id res chain seq x y z
N MET A 1 10.96 -10.76 -9.86
CA MET A 1 10.32 -9.80 -8.94
C MET A 1 10.98 -8.42 -8.99
N THR A 2 12.30 -8.29 -8.84
CA THR A 2 13.04 -7.01 -8.86
C THR A 2 12.98 -6.23 -10.18
N ASN A 3 12.88 -6.92 -11.32
CA ASN A 3 12.85 -6.28 -12.64
C ASN A 3 11.57 -5.49 -12.95
N LEU A 4 10.50 -5.63 -12.16
CA LEU A 4 9.26 -4.88 -12.39
C LEU A 4 9.33 -3.45 -11.83
N ILE A 5 10.05 -3.27 -10.71
CA ILE A 5 10.18 -1.99 -10.02
C ILE A 5 11.29 -1.12 -10.65
N SER A 6 12.30 -1.75 -11.26
CA SER A 6 13.47 -1.08 -11.85
C SER A 6 13.33 -0.74 -13.34
N ARG A 7 12.24 -1.13 -14.02
CA ARG A 7 12.08 -0.92 -15.46
C ARG A 7 11.36 0.42 -15.69
N SER A 8 11.99 1.31 -16.47
CA SER A 8 11.47 2.62 -16.88
C SER A 8 10.27 2.57 -17.84
N SER A 9 9.69 1.39 -18.09
CA SER A 9 8.42 1.24 -18.79
C SER A 9 7.34 0.88 -17.76
N TYR A 10 6.72 1.93 -17.21
CA TYR A 10 5.63 1.92 -16.24
C TYR A 10 4.81 0.62 -16.21
N PRO A 11 4.92 -0.22 -15.17
CA PRO A 11 3.74 -0.91 -14.69
C PRO A 11 2.74 0.18 -14.32
N THR A 12 1.50 0.10 -14.79
CA THR A 12 0.43 1.03 -14.41
C THR A 12 0.49 1.20 -12.89
N SER A 13 0.50 2.44 -12.36
CA SER A 13 0.72 2.77 -10.93
C SER A 13 -0.03 1.86 -9.95
N ASN A 14 -1.13 1.31 -10.42
CA ASN A 14 -2.02 0.33 -9.80
C ASN A 14 -1.34 -0.99 -9.38
N LEU A 15 -0.20 -1.37 -9.97
CA LEU A 15 0.56 -2.55 -9.57
C LEU A 15 1.48 -2.32 -8.37
N TYR A 16 1.81 -1.07 -8.04
CA TYR A 16 2.75 -0.76 -6.96
C TYR A 16 2.23 -1.22 -5.61
N PHE A 17 0.94 -1.00 -5.33
CA PHE A 17 0.33 -1.44 -4.08
C PHE A 17 0.52 -2.95 -3.85
N MET A 18 0.18 -3.78 -4.85
CA MET A 18 0.31 -5.24 -4.76
C MET A 18 1.76 -5.70 -4.64
N GLN A 19 2.70 -5.03 -5.32
CA GLN A 19 4.11 -5.38 -5.23
C GLN A 19 4.67 -5.10 -3.84
N VAL A 20 4.37 -3.92 -3.29
CA VAL A 20 4.85 -3.56 -1.96
C VAL A 20 4.20 -4.51 -0.92
N TRP A 21 2.93 -4.89 -1.11
CA TRP A 21 2.20 -5.81 -0.21
C TRP A 21 2.85 -7.19 -0.17
N HIS A 22 3.21 -7.73 -1.33
CA HIS A 22 3.96 -8.98 -1.42
C HIS A 22 5.32 -8.92 -0.72
N ILE A 23 6.04 -7.80 -0.80
CA ILE A 23 7.34 -7.64 -0.15
C ILE A 23 7.19 -7.69 1.38
N GLU A 24 6.22 -6.98 1.95
CA GLU A 24 5.99 -7.01 3.40
C GLU A 24 5.53 -8.39 3.88
N MET A 25 4.65 -9.06 3.12
CA MET A 25 4.23 -10.43 3.45
C MET A 25 5.42 -11.39 3.48
N TRP A 26 6.31 -11.28 2.50
CA TRP A 26 7.52 -12.08 2.45
C TRP A 26 8.46 -11.79 3.63
N LEU A 27 8.66 -10.52 3.99
CA LEU A 27 9.49 -10.14 5.15
C LEU A 27 8.92 -10.67 6.46
N LYS A 28 7.60 -10.57 6.68
CA LYS A 28 6.92 -11.12 7.87
C LYS A 28 7.07 -12.64 7.94
N ALA A 29 6.88 -13.35 6.83
CA ALA A 29 7.04 -14.81 6.78
C ALA A 29 8.48 -15.25 7.11
N MET A 30 9.48 -14.57 6.54
CA MET A 30 10.90 -14.91 6.76
C MET A 30 11.35 -14.63 8.19
N LYS A 31 10.85 -13.56 8.81
CA LYS A 31 11.11 -13.23 10.22
C LYS A 31 10.66 -14.35 11.16
N ASN A 32 9.55 -15.03 10.84
CA ASN A 32 8.99 -16.11 11.66
C ASN A 32 9.70 -17.46 11.45
N LEU A 33 10.32 -17.69 10.28
CA LEU A 33 10.84 -19.01 9.89
C LEU A 33 12.33 -19.23 10.22
N MET A 34 13.20 -18.21 10.13
CA MET A 34 14.65 -18.45 10.10
C MET A 34 15.44 -17.51 11.02
N MET A 35 15.77 -17.99 12.22
CA MET A 35 16.67 -17.30 13.17
C MET A 35 18.04 -16.95 12.56
N LYS A 36 18.56 -17.77 11.63
CA LYS A 36 19.89 -17.57 11.00
C LYS A 36 19.96 -16.38 10.03
N PHE A 37 18.83 -15.97 9.45
CA PHE A 37 18.77 -14.81 8.54
C PHE A 37 18.15 -13.58 9.19
N CYS A 38 17.89 -13.62 10.51
CA CYS A 38 17.29 -12.51 11.24
C CYS A 38 17.97 -11.17 10.96
N ILE A 39 19.31 -11.09 10.98
CA ILE A 39 20.03 -9.83 10.78
C ILE A 39 19.78 -9.25 9.37
N MET A 40 19.78 -10.11 8.34
CA MET A 40 19.53 -9.68 6.97
C MET A 40 18.07 -9.27 6.74
N VAL A 41 17.13 -10.08 7.25
CA VAL A 41 15.69 -9.78 7.16
C VAL A 41 15.35 -8.49 7.90
N VAL A 42 15.96 -8.25 9.08
CA VAL A 42 15.80 -7.00 9.84
C VAL A 42 16.31 -5.82 9.02
N GLY A 43 17.51 -5.88 8.46
CA GLY A 43 18.05 -4.78 7.63
C GLY A 43 17.22 -4.51 6.36
N MET A 44 16.58 -5.53 5.78
CA MET A 44 15.65 -5.36 4.66
C MET A 44 14.31 -4.76 5.12
N GLN A 45 13.81 -5.16 6.29
CA GLN A 45 12.61 -4.61 6.89
C GLN A 45 12.79 -3.13 7.27
N GLU A 46 13.92 -2.75 7.87
CA GLU A 46 14.21 -1.35 8.19
C GLU A 46 14.23 -0.45 6.94
N LYS A 47 14.84 -0.93 5.84
CA LYS A 47 14.82 -0.22 4.56
C LYS A 47 13.40 -0.14 4.00
N PHE A 48 12.66 -1.24 4.07
CA PHE A 48 11.28 -1.28 3.64
C PHE A 48 10.44 -0.27 4.42
N ASP A 49 10.49 -0.29 5.75
CA ASP A 49 9.73 0.62 6.62
C ASP A 49 10.12 2.09 6.40
N LYS A 50 11.40 2.37 6.12
CA LYS A 50 11.85 3.73 5.80
C LYS A 50 11.19 4.34 4.56
N TYR A 51 10.96 3.53 3.53
CA TYR A 51 10.40 4.00 2.26
C TYR A 51 8.89 3.75 2.14
N TRP A 52 8.39 2.71 2.80
CA TRP A 52 7.07 2.15 2.63
C TRP A 52 6.31 1.92 3.94
N SER A 53 6.70 2.64 5.00
CA SER A 53 6.29 2.46 6.42
C SER A 53 4.96 1.77 6.63
N GLU A 54 3.88 2.29 6.05
CA GLU A 54 2.74 1.50 5.57
C GLU A 54 2.11 2.24 4.39
N TYR A 55 2.75 2.07 3.23
CA TYR A 55 2.24 2.33 1.87
C TYR A 55 1.63 3.70 1.70
N SER A 56 2.50 4.72 1.62
CA SER A 56 2.21 6.10 1.22
C SER A 56 0.78 6.29 0.72
N ASP A 57 0.00 7.14 1.40
CA ASP A 57 -1.44 7.26 1.13
C ASP A 57 -1.75 7.45 -0.35
N ILE A 58 -0.85 8.10 -1.09
CA ILE A 58 -0.93 8.30 -2.54
C ILE A 58 -1.02 6.97 -3.29
N ILE A 59 -0.21 5.97 -2.94
CA ILE A 59 -0.20 4.64 -3.57
C ILE A 59 -1.49 3.90 -3.25
N VAL A 60 -1.95 3.94 -2.00
CA VAL A 60 -3.19 3.28 -1.58
C VAL A 60 -4.42 3.93 -2.22
N ILE A 61 -4.45 5.25 -2.29
CA ILE A 61 -5.49 6.02 -2.97
C ILE A 61 -5.46 5.73 -4.48
N ALA A 62 -4.29 5.71 -5.11
CA ALA A 62 -4.14 5.34 -6.52
C ALA A 62 -4.62 3.91 -6.80
N ALA A 63 -4.38 2.98 -5.88
CA ALA A 63 -4.89 1.61 -5.98
C ALA A 63 -6.42 1.58 -5.95
N VAL A 64 -7.07 2.32 -5.03
CA VAL A 64 -8.55 2.38 -4.98
C VAL A 64 -9.15 2.99 -6.24
N PHE A 65 -8.44 3.89 -6.92
CA PHE A 65 -8.88 4.43 -8.21
C PHE A 65 -8.71 3.46 -9.38
N ASP A 66 -7.98 2.35 -9.25
CA ASP A 66 -8.02 1.28 -10.25
C ASP A 66 -9.34 0.50 -10.10
N PRO A 67 -10.19 0.43 -11.14
CA PRO A 67 -11.44 -0.33 -11.12
C PRO A 67 -11.27 -1.82 -10.74
N ARG A 68 -10.08 -2.38 -10.96
CA ARG A 68 -9.70 -3.77 -10.66
C ARG A 68 -9.34 -3.98 -9.18
N LEU A 69 -9.00 -2.92 -8.44
CA LEU A 69 -8.60 -2.96 -7.04
C LEU A 69 -9.67 -2.28 -6.18
N LYS A 70 -10.73 -3.04 -5.88
CA LYS A 70 -11.81 -2.58 -5.00
C LYS A 70 -11.36 -2.52 -3.54
N PHE A 71 -12.09 -1.78 -2.71
CA PHE A 71 -11.91 -1.77 -1.26
C PHE A 71 -11.92 -3.16 -0.63
N SER A 72 -12.63 -4.13 -1.21
CA SER A 72 -12.61 -5.53 -0.75
C SER A 72 -11.23 -6.18 -0.91
N MET A 73 -10.51 -5.87 -1.99
CA MET A 73 -9.14 -6.35 -2.20
C MET A 73 -8.18 -5.67 -1.23
N LEU A 74 -8.34 -4.36 -1.03
CA LEU A 74 -7.54 -3.61 -0.06
C LEU A 74 -7.74 -4.12 1.37
N GLN A 75 -8.99 -4.39 1.75
CA GLN A 75 -9.37 -4.99 3.03
C GLN A 75 -8.69 -6.36 3.21
N TYR A 76 -8.75 -7.22 2.19
CA TYR A 76 -8.08 -8.53 2.22
C TYR A 76 -6.55 -8.40 2.43
N CYS A 77 -5.90 -7.48 1.71
CA CYS A 77 -4.46 -7.25 1.85
C CYS A 77 -4.09 -6.82 3.28
N PHE A 78 -4.86 -5.91 3.87
CA PHE A 78 -4.63 -5.46 5.24
C PHE A 78 -4.97 -6.53 6.29
N ASP A 79 -6.04 -7.29 6.09
CA ASP A 79 -6.42 -8.39 6.98
C ASP A 79 -5.34 -9.47 7.05
N THR A 80 -4.72 -9.79 5.91
CA THR A 80 -3.64 -10.77 5.81
C THR A 80 -2.38 -10.30 6.54
N LEU A 81 -2.17 -8.99 6.62
CA LEU A 81 -1.01 -8.40 7.30
C LEU A 81 -1.20 -8.26 8.81
N ASP A 82 -2.36 -7.74 9.20
CA ASP A 82 -2.81 -7.56 10.58
C ASP A 82 -4.32 -7.23 10.60
N ALA A 83 -5.13 -8.25 10.88
CA ALA A 83 -6.58 -8.13 10.95
C ALA A 83 -7.07 -7.17 12.05
N SER A 84 -6.27 -6.91 13.10
CA SER A 84 -6.67 -6.05 14.21
C SER A 84 -6.75 -4.57 13.83
N ILE A 85 -5.86 -4.14 12.92
CA ILE A 85 -5.77 -2.73 12.47
C ILE A 85 -6.39 -2.50 11.09
N SER A 86 -6.74 -3.58 10.38
CA SER A 86 -7.22 -3.50 9.00
C SER A 86 -8.44 -2.61 8.80
N LYS A 87 -9.47 -2.75 9.66
CA LYS A 87 -10.66 -1.87 9.61
C LYS A 87 -10.30 -0.39 9.77
N PHE A 88 -9.37 -0.08 10.67
CA PHE A 88 -8.90 1.27 10.90
C PHE A 88 -8.21 1.84 9.65
N LYS A 89 -7.36 1.06 8.99
CA LYS A 89 -6.70 1.46 7.74
C LYS A 89 -7.69 1.75 6.62
N ILE A 90 -8.71 0.91 6.46
CA ILE A 90 -9.74 1.11 5.43
C ILE A 90 -10.53 2.39 5.67
N GLU A 91 -10.95 2.63 6.91
CA GLU A 91 -11.64 3.88 7.26
C GLU A 91 -10.75 5.11 7.07
N HIS A 92 -9.46 5.00 7.38
CA HIS A 92 -8.49 6.07 7.11
C HIS A 92 -8.40 6.39 5.61
N VAL A 93 -8.34 5.38 4.75
CA VAL A 93 -8.32 5.55 3.28
C VAL A 93 -9.63 6.18 2.78
N ARG A 94 -10.79 5.70 3.27
CA ARG A 94 -12.10 6.30 2.94
C ARG A 94 -12.17 7.77 3.31
N LYS A 95 -11.70 8.13 4.51
CA LYS A 95 -11.65 9.51 4.99
C LYS A 95 -10.79 10.39 4.10
N LYS A 96 -9.63 9.90 3.65
CA LYS A 96 -8.75 10.63 2.73
C LYS A 96 -9.38 10.83 1.35
N LEU A 97 -9.99 9.80 0.80
CA LEU A 97 -10.72 9.90 -0.48
C LEU A 97 -11.88 10.89 -0.40
N LYS A 98 -12.66 10.87 0.69
CA LYS A 98 -13.72 11.84 0.91
C LYS A 98 -13.15 13.26 0.96
N LYS A 99 -12.08 13.49 1.72
CA LYS A 99 -11.42 14.80 1.78
C LYS A 99 -10.94 15.29 0.41
N LEU A 100 -10.32 14.41 -0.38
CA LEU A 100 -9.90 14.73 -1.75
C LEU A 100 -11.09 15.11 -2.65
N PHE A 101 -12.21 14.38 -2.52
CA PHE A 101 -13.41 14.66 -3.28
C PHE A 101 -14.04 16.01 -2.92
N GLU A 102 -14.13 16.36 -1.63
CA GLU A 102 -14.65 17.67 -1.21
C GLU A 102 -13.81 18.82 -1.77
N VAL A 103 -12.47 18.72 -1.68
CA VAL A 103 -11.55 19.72 -2.26
C VAL A 103 -11.75 19.85 -3.78
N TYR A 104 -11.89 18.73 -4.48
CA TYR A 104 -12.16 18.73 -5.92
C TYR A 104 -13.50 19.41 -6.25
N LYS A 105 -14.55 19.13 -5.47
CA LYS A 105 -15.88 19.71 -5.64
C LYS A 105 -15.87 21.23 -5.40
N GLU A 106 -15.21 21.69 -4.33
CA GLU A 106 -15.05 23.12 -4.03
C GLU A 106 -14.27 23.86 -5.12
N SER A 107 -13.22 23.23 -5.67
CA SER A 107 -12.45 23.81 -6.78
C SER A 107 -13.26 24.00 -8.06
N LYS A 108 -14.28 23.16 -8.31
CA LYS A 108 -15.22 23.31 -9.43
C LYS A 108 -16.40 24.24 -9.12
N GLY A 109 -16.70 24.50 -7.85
CA GLY A 109 -17.74 25.43 -7.42
C GLY A 109 -17.36 26.91 -7.52
N ASN A 110 -16.06 27.22 -7.52
CA ASN A 110 -15.53 28.60 -7.62
C ASN A 110 -15.30 29.09 -9.06
N CYS A 111 -15.76 28.35 -10.08
CA CYS A 111 -15.71 28.77 -11.49
C CYS A 111 -17.07 29.22 -12.06
N ASN A 112 -18.04 29.56 -11.20
CA ASN A 112 -19.32 30.19 -11.59
C ASN A 112 -19.46 31.57 -10.96
#